data_AF-A0A350UZ17-F1
#
_entry.id   AF-A0A350UZ17-F1
#
_cell.length_a   1.000
_cell.length_b   1.000
_cell.length_c   1.000
_cell.angle_alpha   90.00
_cell.angle_beta   90.00
_cell.angle_gamma   90.00
#
_symmetry.space_group_name_H-M   'P 1'
#
loop_
_entity.id
_entity.type
_entity.pdbx_description
1 polymer ?
#
loop_
_entity_poly.entity_id
_entity_poly.type
_entity_poly.pdbx_seq_one_letter_code
_entity_poly.pdbx_strand_id
1 'polypeptide(L)'
;MKLKMKYLTVAIFNISFIFSGFICAKSIGDNSPLPDNRPDDLRLNYSVDGGMLYYSESIFISKDSCYYNINDGGAISRVNFNLTNAELDKLYMVFKEN
;
A
#
# COMPACT_ATOMS: atom_id res chain seq x y z
N MET A 1 5.46 12.77 -51.58
CA MET A 1 6.20 12.47 -50.33
C MET A 1 5.33 12.67 -49.08
N LYS A 2 4.22 11.92 -48.94
CA LYS A 2 3.33 12.00 -47.75
C LYS A 2 2.98 10.63 -47.14
N LEU A 3 3.39 9.53 -47.79
CA LEU A 3 3.07 8.17 -47.34
C LEU A 3 4.00 7.69 -46.21
N LYS A 4 5.26 8.14 -46.18
CA LYS A 4 6.27 7.68 -45.19
C LYS A 4 6.03 8.17 -43.76
N MET A 5 5.31 9.28 -43.57
CA MET A 5 5.10 9.88 -42.24
C MET A 5 4.04 9.15 -41.40
N LYS A 6 3.06 8.49 -42.05
CA LYS A 6 1.98 7.77 -41.36
C LYS A 6 2.45 6.47 -40.70
N TYR A 7 3.38 5.74 -41.33
CA TYR A 7 3.93 4.51 -40.77
C TYR A 7 4.89 4.78 -39.59
N LEU A 8 5.55 5.94 -39.59
CA LEU A 8 6.43 6.35 -38.50
C LEU A 8 5.64 6.63 -37.21
N THR A 9 4.43 7.19 -37.32
CA THR A 9 3.56 7.46 -36.15
C THR A 9 3.00 6.17 -35.55
N VAL A 10 2.67 5.18 -36.39
CA VAL A 10 2.19 3.87 -35.94
C VAL A 10 3.30 3.07 -35.24
N ALA A 11 4.55 3.20 -35.68
CA ALA A 11 5.69 2.54 -35.04
C ALA A 11 5.97 3.09 -33.62
N ILE A 12 5.83 4.41 -33.41
CA ILE A 12 6.09 5.04 -32.11
C ILE A 12 5.02 4.66 -31.06
N PHE A 13 3.76 4.50 -31.47
CA PHE A 13 2.67 4.12 -30.55
C PHE A 13 2.78 2.66 -30.04
N ASN A 14 3.42 1.77 -30.80
CA ASN A 14 3.62 0.37 -30.40
C ASN A 14 4.81 0.19 -29.42
N ILE A 15 5.78 1.12 -29.40
CA ILE A 15 6.93 1.04 -28.49
C ILE A 15 6.55 1.48 -27.07
N SER A 16 5.53 2.34 -26.92
CA SER A 16 4.99 2.77 -25.61
C SER A 16 4.27 1.67 -24.83
N PHE A 17 3.90 0.54 -25.47
CA PHE A 17 3.25 -0.59 -24.78
C PHE A 17 4.24 -1.60 -24.17
N ILE A 18 5.55 -1.47 -24.43
CA ILE A 18 6.55 -2.43 -23.94
C ILE A 18 7.14 -2.00 -22.59
N PHE A 19 6.96 -0.74 -22.17
CA PHE A 19 7.49 -0.24 -20.90
C PHE A 19 6.52 -0.25 -19.70
N SER A 20 5.26 -0.68 -19.90
CA SER A 20 4.24 -0.69 -18.84
C SER A 20 3.92 -2.11 -18.35
N GLY A 21 4.92 -2.94 -18.09
CA GLY A 21 4.68 -4.29 -17.60
C GLY A 21 5.80 -4.78 -16.69
N PHE A 22 5.48 -4.85 -15.39
CA PHE A 22 6.27 -5.49 -14.33
C PHE A 22 7.42 -4.68 -13.73
N ILE A 23 7.10 -3.55 -13.10
CA ILE A 23 7.70 -3.28 -11.79
C ILE A 23 7.03 -4.26 -10.83
N CYS A 24 7.48 -5.50 -10.84
CA CYS A 24 7.23 -6.43 -9.76
C CYS A 24 8.02 -5.85 -8.58
N ALA A 25 7.35 -5.08 -7.72
CA ALA A 25 7.91 -4.72 -6.42
C ALA A 25 8.20 -6.04 -5.72
N LYS A 26 9.48 -6.42 -5.67
CA LYS A 26 9.95 -7.56 -4.90
C LYS A 26 9.57 -7.26 -3.45
N SER A 27 8.56 -7.95 -2.95
CA SER A 27 8.34 -8.08 -1.51
C SER A 27 9.57 -8.79 -0.95
N ILE A 28 10.54 -8.01 -0.48
CA ILE A 28 11.68 -8.52 0.27
C ILE A 28 11.14 -8.70 1.70
N GLY A 29 10.46 -9.82 1.91
CA GLY A 29 10.24 -10.36 3.24
C GLY A 29 11.53 -10.98 3.75
N ASP A 30 12.55 -10.16 3.98
CA ASP A 30 13.65 -10.57 4.84
C ASP A 30 13.12 -10.54 6.27
N ASN A 31 13.20 -11.67 6.99
CA ASN A 31 12.94 -11.72 8.44
C ASN A 31 14.05 -11.00 9.24
N SER A 32 14.62 -9.94 8.66
CA SER A 32 15.59 -9.10 9.33
C SER A 32 14.90 -8.36 10.48
N PRO A 33 15.59 -8.16 11.61
CA PRO A 33 15.04 -7.37 12.70
C PRO A 33 14.66 -5.98 12.20
N LEU A 34 13.58 -5.44 12.75
CA LEU A 34 13.17 -4.08 12.46
C LEU A 34 14.30 -3.09 12.82
N PRO A 35 14.52 -2.02 12.01
CA PRO A 35 15.51 -0.99 12.31
C PRO A 35 15.38 -0.40 13.71
N ASP A 36 16.48 0.12 14.26
CA ASP A 36 16.47 0.67 15.61
C ASP A 36 15.55 1.88 15.79
N ASN A 37 15.44 2.70 14.74
CA ASN A 37 14.59 3.87 14.68
C ASN A 37 13.44 3.64 13.71
N ARG A 38 12.30 4.25 14.00
CA ARG A 38 11.13 4.23 13.13
C ARG A 38 11.47 4.89 11.77
N PRO A 39 11.17 4.25 10.62
CA PRO A 39 11.29 4.91 9.33
C PRO A 39 10.24 6.02 9.18
N ASP A 40 10.57 7.07 8.43
CA ASP A 40 9.67 8.22 8.21
C ASP A 40 8.40 7.84 7.44
N ASP A 41 8.49 6.82 6.59
CA ASP A 41 7.41 6.32 5.73
C ASP A 41 6.79 5.03 6.26
N LEU A 42 6.84 4.78 7.58
CA LEU A 42 6.21 3.63 8.21
C LEU A 42 4.75 3.52 7.78
N ARG A 43 4.40 2.35 7.22
CA ARG A 43 3.04 1.98 6.85
C ARG A 43 2.71 0.65 7.50
N LEU A 44 1.69 0.63 8.34
CA LEU A 44 1.19 -0.56 8.98
C LEU A 44 -0.19 -0.87 8.44
N ASN A 45 -0.33 -2.06 7.89
CA ASN A 45 -1.58 -2.58 7.35
C ASN A 45 -1.85 -3.90 8.05
N TYR A 46 -2.97 -3.95 8.76
CA TYR A 46 -3.49 -5.19 9.30
C TYR A 46 -4.90 -5.38 8.75
N SER A 47 -5.20 -6.57 8.27
CA SER A 47 -6.51 -6.93 7.75
C SER A 47 -6.86 -8.36 8.16
N VAL A 48 -8.08 -8.55 8.63
CA VAL A 48 -8.65 -9.87 8.91
C VAL A 48 -9.95 -9.98 8.13
N ASP A 49 -10.03 -11.02 7.30
CA ASP A 49 -11.23 -11.34 6.54
C ASP A 49 -11.89 -12.60 7.12
N GLY A 50 -13.16 -12.48 7.49
CA GLY A 50 -13.96 -13.53 8.15
C GLY A 50 -14.48 -14.64 7.23
N GLY A 51 -14.01 -14.70 5.98
CA GLY A 51 -14.47 -15.69 5.00
C GLY A 51 -15.92 -15.46 4.57
N MET A 52 -16.69 -16.55 4.45
CA MET A 52 -17.99 -16.60 3.75
C MET A 52 -19.17 -15.96 4.52
N LEU A 53 -18.91 -14.92 5.30
CA LEU A 53 -19.87 -14.04 5.95
C LEU A 53 -19.16 -12.69 6.04
N TYR A 54 -19.72 -11.62 5.45
CA TYR A 54 -19.13 -10.31 5.14
C TYR A 54 -18.60 -9.51 6.35
N TYR A 55 -17.78 -10.11 7.21
CA TYR A 55 -17.07 -9.45 8.27
C TYR A 55 -15.62 -9.28 7.87
N SER A 56 -15.14 -8.05 7.82
CA SER A 56 -13.72 -7.75 7.67
C SER A 56 -13.34 -6.56 8.52
N GLU A 57 -12.19 -6.64 9.16
CA GLU A 57 -11.60 -5.51 9.88
C GLU A 57 -10.27 -5.15 9.25
N SER A 58 -9.97 -3.86 9.14
CA SER A 58 -8.65 -3.41 8.72
C SER A 58 -8.21 -2.16 9.45
N ILE A 59 -6.96 -2.12 9.86
CA ILE A 59 -6.30 -0.94 10.42
C ILE A 59 -5.21 -0.50 9.43
N PHE A 60 -5.24 0.77 9.06
CA PHE A 60 -4.22 1.45 8.27
C PHE A 60 -3.60 2.56 9.12
N ILE A 61 -2.28 2.55 9.25
CA ILE A 61 -1.54 3.59 9.97
C ILE A 61 -0.38 4.06 9.11
N SER A 62 -0.31 5.37 8.92
CA SER A 62 0.80 6.08 8.30
C SER A 62 0.89 7.49 8.88
N LYS A 63 1.99 8.20 8.59
CA LYS A 63 2.17 9.60 9.00
C LYS A 63 1.05 10.53 8.51
N ASP A 64 0.55 10.30 7.29
CA ASP A 64 -0.39 11.21 6.63
C ASP A 64 -1.86 10.80 6.79
N SER A 65 -2.11 9.54 7.13
CA SER A 65 -3.47 9.00 7.25
C SER A 65 -3.49 7.79 8.17
N CYS A 66 -4.42 7.80 9.12
CA CYS A 66 -4.77 6.64 9.92
C CYS A 66 -6.28 6.41 9.88
N TYR A 67 -6.68 5.17 9.67
CA TYR A 67 -8.08 4.78 9.73
C TYR A 67 -8.26 3.33 10.13
N TYR A 68 -9.41 3.06 10.72
CA TYR A 68 -9.92 1.73 11.00
C TYR A 68 -11.21 1.54 10.21
N ASN A 69 -11.30 0.43 9.48
CA ASN A 69 -12.51 0.03 8.75
C ASN A 69 -13.06 -1.26 9.32
N ILE A 70 -14.39 -1.31 9.43
CA ILE A 70 -15.16 -2.53 9.63
C ILE A 70 -16.10 -2.65 8.43
N ASN A 71 -16.15 -3.83 7.83
CA ASN A 71 -17.24 -4.28 6.99
C ASN A 71 -18.01 -5.31 7.78
N ASP A 72 -19.32 -5.12 7.97
CA ASP A 72 -20.19 -6.11 8.59
C ASP A 72 -21.43 -6.29 7.71
N GLY A 73 -21.59 -7.45 7.11
CA GLY A 73 -22.75 -7.72 6.24
C GLY A 73 -22.79 -6.89 4.96
N GLY A 74 -21.69 -6.24 4.56
CA GLY A 74 -21.65 -5.26 3.47
C GLY A 74 -21.80 -3.80 3.94
N ALA A 75 -22.10 -3.55 5.22
CA ALA A 75 -22.11 -2.23 5.79
C ALA A 75 -20.69 -1.80 6.19
N ILE A 76 -20.16 -0.78 5.51
CA ILE A 76 -18.81 -0.27 5.75
C ILE A 76 -18.85 0.90 6.72
N SER A 77 -18.15 0.76 7.84
CA SER A 77 -17.88 1.82 8.80
C SER A 77 -16.39 2.17 8.78
N ARG A 78 -16.08 3.47 8.72
CA ARG A 78 -14.71 3.99 8.78
C ARG A 78 -14.58 4.98 9.91
N VAL A 79 -13.58 4.78 10.75
CA VAL A 79 -13.15 5.74 11.77
C VAL A 79 -11.79 6.28 11.38
N ASN A 80 -11.72 7.57 11.10
CA ASN A 80 -10.45 8.25 10.89
C ASN A 80 -9.92 8.77 12.22
N PHE A 81 -8.62 8.65 12.42
CA PHE A 81 -7.93 9.18 13.60
C PHE A 81 -6.55 9.68 13.20
N ASN A 82 -5.88 10.36 14.12
CA ASN A 82 -4.52 10.85 13.93
C ASN A 82 -3.64 10.33 15.05
N LEU A 83 -2.39 10.04 14.72
CA LEU A 83 -1.35 9.73 15.70
C LEU A 83 -0.27 10.80 15.60
N THR A 84 0.19 11.29 16.74
CA THR A 84 1.38 12.13 16.82
C THR A 84 2.63 11.32 16.51
N ASN A 85 3.73 11.99 16.19
CA ASN A 85 5.02 11.31 15.98
C ASN A 85 5.43 10.47 17.21
N ALA A 86 5.20 10.98 18.42
CA ALA A 86 5.53 10.25 19.64
C ALA A 86 4.68 8.99 19.85
N GLU A 87 3.41 9.01 19.43
CA GLU A 87 2.53 7.83 19.48
C GLU A 87 2.91 6.79 18.43
N LEU A 88 3.28 7.25 17.22
CA LEU A 88 3.82 6.37 16.17
C LEU A 88 5.14 5.71 16.59
N ASP A 89 6.02 6.44 17.31
CA ASP A 89 7.26 5.88 17.85
C ASP A 89 6.99 4.80 18.90
N LYS A 90 6.05 5.05 19.81
CA LYS A 90 5.61 4.05 20.81
C LYS A 90 5.02 2.82 20.13
N LEU A 91 4.17 3.00 19.12
CA LEU A 91 3.59 1.91 18.36
C LEU A 91 4.67 1.08 17.66
N TYR A 92 5.66 1.72 17.03
CA TYR A 92 6.79 1.04 16.40
C TYR A 92 7.61 0.21 17.38
N MET A 93 7.83 0.72 18.60
CA MET A 93 8.53 -0.03 19.66
C MET A 93 7.80 -1.33 20.02
N VAL A 94 6.46 -1.34 20.04
CA VAL A 94 5.69 -2.57 20.30
C VAL A 94 5.99 -3.65 19.25
N PHE A 95 6.08 -3.28 17.97
CA PHE A 95 6.44 -4.22 16.90
C PHE A 95 7.91 -4.65 16.93
N LYS A 96 8.80 -3.82 17.46
CA LYS A 96 10.22 -4.17 17.60
C LYS A 96 10.45 -5.18 18.73
N GLU A 97 9.62 -5.13 19.77
CA GLU A 97 9.75 -5.95 20.98
C GLU A 97 9.04 -7.31 20.90
N ASN A 98 8.16 -7.55 19.92
CA ASN A 98 7.38 -8.78 19.72
C ASN A 98 7.69 -9.43 18.38
#